data_AF-A0A7I8DYU8-F1
#
_entry.id   AF-A0A7I8DYU8-F1
#
_cell.length_a   1.000
_cell.length_b   1.000
_cell.length_c   1.000
_cell.angle_alpha   90.00
_cell.angle_beta   90.00
_cell.angle_gamma   90.00
#
_symmetry.space_group_name_H-M   'P 1'
#
loop_
_entity.id
_entity.type
_entity.pdbx_description
1 polymer ?
#
loop_
_entity_poly.entity_id
_entity_poly.type
_entity_poly.pdbx_seq_one_letter_code
_entity_poly.pdbx_strand_id
1 'polypeptide(L)'
;MNNVVNFKMILEINQLLKQNNIEYSIHGVGGCTCCGLELRQEGKSYPTDKILEVINGYLKNHWIYVQENKYQPGFLTIHSKFDKNP
;
A
#
# COMPACT_ATOMS: atom_id res chain seq x y z
N MET A 1 -8.48 -5.62 -15.93
CA MET A 1 -7.23 -5.00 -15.48
C MET A 1 -6.95 -5.58 -14.11
N ASN A 2 -5.75 -6.10 -13.85
CA ASN A 2 -5.50 -6.78 -12.58
C ASN A 2 -5.23 -5.72 -11.50
N ASN A 3 -6.20 -5.54 -10.59
CA ASN A 3 -6.09 -4.66 -9.41
C ASN A 3 -5.19 -5.30 -8.34
N VAL A 4 -3.95 -5.60 -8.72
CA VAL A 4 -3.02 -6.39 -7.89
C VAL A 4 -1.69 -5.67 -7.77
N VAL A 5 -1.15 -5.69 -6.56
CA VAL A 5 0.24 -5.34 -6.31
C VAL A 5 1.04 -6.65 -6.35
N ASN A 6 2.11 -6.67 -7.13
CA ASN A 6 3.01 -7.83 -7.20
C ASN A 6 4.17 -7.68 -6.21
N PHE A 7 4.91 -8.76 -5.97
CA PHE A 7 6.00 -8.79 -5.00
C PHE A 7 7.08 -7.72 -5.25
N LYS A 8 7.42 -7.43 -6.51
CA LYS A 8 8.41 -6.40 -6.85
C LYS A 8 7.95 -5.02 -6.40
N MET A 9 6.68 -4.68 -6.61
CA MET A 9 6.12 -3.40 -6.16
C MET A 9 6.12 -3.28 -4.64
N ILE A 10 5.86 -4.38 -3.91
CA ILE A 10 5.96 -4.40 -2.44
C ILE A 10 7.39 -4.05 -1.99
N LEU A 11 8.40 -4.66 -2.61
CA LEU A 11 9.80 -4.35 -2.31
C LEU A 11 10.16 -2.89 -2.59
N GLU A 12 9.72 -2.36 -3.73
CA GLU A 12 9.99 -0.97 -4.13
C GLU A 12 9.30 0.03 -3.18
N ILE A 13 8.06 -0.23 -2.78
CA ILE A 13 7.35 0.59 -1.80
C ILE A 13 8.07 0.55 -0.44
N ASN A 14 8.48 -0.63 0.03
CA ASN A 14 9.20 -0.75 1.30
C ASN A 14 10.55 -0.01 1.28
N GLN A 15 11.26 -0.03 0.15
CA GLN A 15 12.47 0.78 -0.02
C GLN A 15 12.16 2.28 0.02
N LEU A 16 11.06 2.72 -0.61
CA LEU A 16 10.64 4.11 -0.62
C LEU A 16 10.27 4.60 0.79
N LEU A 17 9.53 3.80 1.58
CA LEU A 17 9.21 4.13 2.97
C LEU A 17 10.49 4.32 3.79
N LYS A 18 11.44 3.40 3.65
CA LYS A 18 12.76 3.49 4.30
C LYS A 18 13.54 4.75 3.90
N GLN A 19 13.55 5.12 2.62
CA GLN A 19 14.22 6.33 2.13
C GLN A 19 13.59 7.62 2.68
N ASN A 20 12.31 7.59 3.04
CA ASN A 20 11.60 8.71 3.67
C ASN A 20 11.68 8.70 5.21
N ASN A 21 12.51 7.84 5.80
CA ASN A 21 12.61 7.62 7.25
C ASN A 21 11.28 7.23 7.91
N ILE A 22 10.41 6.54 7.16
CA ILE A 22 9.15 6.00 7.66
C ILE A 22 9.43 4.56 8.11
N GLU A 23 9.34 4.32 9.42
CA GLU A 23 9.62 3.01 10.05
C GLU A 23 8.39 2.08 9.97
N TYR A 24 7.88 1.91 8.75
CA TYR A 24 6.78 1.02 8.40
C TYR A 24 7.16 0.14 7.21
N SER A 25 6.48 -1.00 7.11
CA SER A 25 6.55 -1.89 5.95
C SER A 25 5.15 -2.30 5.50
N ILE A 26 5.00 -2.62 4.21
CA ILE A 26 3.81 -3.26 3.66
C ILE A 26 4.10 -4.73 3.35
N HIS A 27 3.13 -5.57 3.70
CA HIS A 27 3.17 -7.02 3.49
C HIS A 27 2.00 -7.44 2.63
N GLY A 28 2.25 -8.30 1.65
CA GLY A 28 1.20 -8.85 0.81
C GLY A 28 0.29 -9.81 1.57
N VAL A 29 -1.02 -9.65 1.43
CA VAL A 29 -2.03 -10.57 1.98
C VAL A 29 -2.66 -11.34 0.82
N GLY A 30 -2.48 -12.66 0.82
CA GLY A 30 -2.70 -13.53 -0.34
C GLY A 30 -1.41 -13.74 -1.16
N GLY A 31 -1.36 -14.81 -1.98
CA GLY A 31 -0.14 -15.30 -2.66
C GLY A 31 0.52 -14.34 -3.67
N CYS A 32 1.20 -14.86 -4.70
CA CYS A 32 2.09 -14.07 -5.58
C CYS A 32 1.45 -12.82 -6.25
N THR A 33 0.13 -12.72 -6.27
CA THR A 33 -0.64 -11.51 -6.61
C THR A 33 -1.53 -11.14 -5.42
N CYS A 34 -1.31 -9.98 -4.80
CA CYS A 34 -2.01 -9.58 -3.58
C CYS A 34 -3.17 -8.61 -3.90
N CYS A 35 -4.35 -8.88 -3.34
CA CYS A 35 -5.52 -7.98 -3.40
C CYS A 35 -5.67 -7.12 -2.14
N GLY A 36 -4.86 -7.39 -1.11
CA GLY A 36 -4.76 -6.60 0.11
C GLY A 36 -3.31 -6.51 0.58
N LEU A 37 -3.01 -5.44 1.31
CA LEU A 37 -1.73 -5.24 1.96
C LEU A 37 -1.96 -5.06 3.46
N GLU A 38 -1.01 -5.48 4.28
CA GLU A 38 -0.96 -5.16 5.69
C GLU A 38 0.15 -4.13 5.91
N LEU A 39 -0.18 -3.02 6.56
CA LEU A 39 0.74 -1.99 7.00
C LEU A 39 1.24 -2.33 8.40
N ARG A 40 2.54 -2.56 8.55
CA ARG A 40 3.19 -2.92 9.81
C ARG A 40 4.07 -1.80 10.30
N GLN A 41 3.88 -1.40 11.55
CA GLN A 41 4.75 -0.47 12.25
C GLN A 41 5.97 -1.24 12.76
N GLU A 42 7.15 -0.87 12.27
CA GLU A 42 8.42 -1.51 12.66
C GLU A 42 9.15 -0.72 13.75
N GLY A 43 8.77 0.56 13.96
CA GLY A 43 9.37 1.42 14.97
C GLY A 43 8.54 2.66 15.26
N LYS A 44 9.07 3.84 14.95
CA LYS A 44 8.41 5.12 15.22
C LYS A 44 7.06 5.22 14.50
N SER A 45 6.03 5.59 15.26
CA SER A 45 4.70 5.84 14.72
C SER A 45 4.70 7.02 13.73
N TYR A 46 3.93 6.89 12.66
CA TYR A 46 3.72 7.90 11.64
C TYR A 46 2.23 8.06 11.36
N PRO A 47 1.75 9.27 11.03
CA PRO A 47 0.36 9.48 10.59
C PRO A 47 0.06 8.63 9.35
N THR A 48 -1.01 7.82 9.41
CA THR A 48 -1.37 6.89 8.32
C THR A 48 -1.58 7.62 6.99
N ASP A 49 -2.19 8.80 7.01
CA ASP A 49 -2.41 9.64 5.82
C ASP A 49 -1.09 9.98 5.09
N LYS A 50 -0.02 10.23 5.85
CA LYS A 50 1.32 10.51 5.29
C LYS A 50 1.98 9.28 4.69
N ILE A 51 1.78 8.11 5.29
CA ILE A 51 2.24 6.84 4.74
C ILE A 51 1.51 6.56 3.41
N LEU A 52 0.18 6.73 3.40
CA LEU A 52 -0.64 6.55 2.21
C LEU A 52 -0.29 7.53 1.09
N GLU A 53 0.09 8.77 1.41
CA GLU A 53 0.56 9.78 0.44
C GLU A 53 1.79 9.27 -0.33
N VAL A 54 2.78 8.70 0.37
CA VAL A 54 4.00 8.14 -0.23
C VAL A 54 3.68 6.92 -1.09
N ILE A 55 2.90 5.97 -0.57
CA ILE A 55 2.52 4.74 -1.30
C ILE A 55 1.73 5.10 -2.56
N ASN A 56 0.70 5.94 -2.45
CA ASN A 56 -0.14 6.34 -3.57
C ASN A 56 0.61 7.23 -4.58
N GLY A 57 1.63 7.97 -4.15
CA GLY A 57 2.55 8.67 -5.04
C GLY A 57 3.24 7.72 -6.02
N TYR A 58 3.77 6.60 -5.52
CA TYR A 58 4.35 5.54 -6.35
C TYR A 58 3.30 4.86 -7.23
N LEU A 59 2.17 4.44 -6.64
CA LEU A 59 1.12 3.69 -7.35
C LEU A 59 0.40 4.51 -8.42
N LYS A 60 0.49 5.85 -8.39
CA LYS A 60 -0.15 6.74 -9.37
C LYS A 60 0.18 6.35 -10.82
N ASN A 61 1.41 5.90 -11.07
CA ASN A 61 1.91 5.47 -12.37
C ASN A 61 1.46 4.07 -12.79
N HIS A 62 0.83 3.32 -11.88
CA HIS A 62 0.32 1.97 -12.08
C HIS A 62 -1.22 1.94 -12.19
N TRP A 63 -1.87 3.12 -12.24
CA TRP A 63 -3.33 3.29 -12.33
C TRP A 63 -4.15 2.59 -11.23
N ILE A 64 -3.50 2.30 -10.11
CA ILE A 64 -4.10 1.77 -8.89
C ILE A 64 -3.83 2.73 -7.74
N TYR A 65 -4.53 2.54 -6.63
CA TYR A 65 -4.28 3.23 -5.36
C TYR A 65 -4.68 2.33 -4.20
N VAL A 66 -4.20 2.68 -3.01
CA VAL A 66 -4.54 2.00 -1.76
C VAL A 66 -5.32 2.94 -0.85
N GLN A 67 -6.22 2.35 -0.09
CA GLN A 67 -6.96 3.01 0.99
C GLN A 67 -6.93 2.11 2.23
N GLU A 68 -6.86 2.71 3.41
CA GLU A 68 -7.04 1.96 4.66
C GLU A 68 -8.45 1.37 4.75
N ASN A 69 -8.52 0.12 5.15
CA ASN A 69 -9.76 -0.61 5.32
C ASN A 69 -10.50 -0.09 6.55
N LYS A 70 -11.69 0.49 6.33
CA LYS A 70 -12.55 1.05 7.39
C LYS A 70 -12.96 0.05 8.48
N TYR A 71 -12.88 -1.25 8.23
CA TYR A 71 -13.27 -2.31 9.17
C TYR A 71 -12.06 -2.97 9.84
N GLN A 72 -10.86 -2.79 9.29
CA GLN A 72 -9.65 -3.44 9.77
C GLN A 72 -8.46 -2.47 9.68
N PRO A 73 -8.21 -1.70 10.74
CA PRO A 73 -7.08 -0.78 10.80
C PRO A 73 -5.76 -1.49 10.50
N GLY A 74 -4.86 -0.81 9.80
CA GLY A 74 -3.61 -1.41 9.33
C GLY A 74 -3.74 -2.33 8.12
N PHE A 75 -4.94 -2.65 7.63
CA PHE A 75 -5.10 -3.32 6.34
C PHE A 75 -5.42 -2.29 5.25
N LEU A 76 -4.78 -2.45 4.10
CA LEU A 76 -4.96 -1.60 2.93
C LEU A 76 -5.63 -2.40 1.81
N THR A 77 -6.70 -1.84 1.27
CA THR A 77 -7.40 -2.37 0.10
C THR A 77 -6.84 -1.72 -1.16
N ILE A 78 -6.65 -2.50 -2.22
CA ILE A 78 -6.19 -2.02 -3.53
C ILE A 78 -7.38 -1.77 -4.43
N HIS A 79 -7.43 -0.58 -5.05
CA HIS A 79 -8.51 -0.15 -5.93
C HIS A 79 -7.98 0.25 -7.31
N SER A 80 -8.76 0.02 -8.36
CA SER A 80 -8.49 0.58 -9.68
C SER A 80 -8.91 2.04 -9.72
N LYS A 81 -8.18 2.88 -10.46
CA LYS A 81 -8.68 4.23 -10.81
C LYS A 81 -9.85 4.21 -11.80
N PHE A 82 -10.12 3.06 -12.40
CA PHE A 82 -11.22 2.87 -13.35
C PHE A 82 -12.46 2.24 -12.71
N ASP A 83 -12.41 1.89 -11.42
CA ASP A 83 -13.56 1.31 -10.73
C ASP A 83 -14.63 2.40 -10.55
N LYS A 84 -15.85 2.12 -11.03
CA LYS A 84 -16.95 3.10 -11.05
C LYS A 84 -17.53 3.40 -9.65
N ASN A 85 -17.29 2.49 -8.70
CA ASN A 85 -17.71 2.57 -7.30
C ASN A 85 -16.57 2.03 -6.42
N PRO A 86 -15.61 2.87 -6.00
CA PRO A 86 -14.54 2.47 -5.09
C PRO A 86 -15.01 2.10 -3.70
#